data_AF-A0AAV2Z659-F1
#
_entry.id   AF-A0AAV2Z659-F1
#
_cell.length_a   1.000
_cell.length_b   1.000
_cell.length_c   1.000
_cell.angle_alpha   90.00
_cell.angle_beta   90.00
_cell.angle_gamma   90.00
#
_symmetry.space_group_name_H-M   'P 1'
#
loop_
_entity.id
_entity.type
_entity.pdbx_description
1 polymer ?
#
loop_
_entity_poly.entity_id
_entity_poly.type
_entity_poly.pdbx_seq_one_letter_code
_entity_poly.pdbx_strand_id
1 'polypeptide(L)'
;MVATLKGCIKPKALTTIADFVLIKLKSEQTDVEVLFAIEKRCRTVKKVFVPELKVLFGSRLQIDMAIDYYEARVFAYFCKFNNIVESHGLQGVLERVTETDPDYEP
;
A
#
# COMPACT_ATOMS: atom_id res chain seq x y z
N MET A 1 -21.41 22.39 11.74
CA MET A 1 -21.85 20.98 11.81
C MET A 1 -20.58 20.14 11.90
N VAL A 2 -20.30 19.51 13.04
CA VAL A 2 -19.10 18.67 13.17
C VAL A 2 -19.44 17.33 12.51
N ALA A 3 -18.82 17.03 11.37
CA ALA A 3 -19.03 15.77 10.69
C ALA A 3 -18.48 14.64 11.57
N THR A 4 -19.34 13.70 11.96
CA THR A 4 -18.93 12.49 12.68
C THR A 4 -18.18 11.57 11.73
N LEU A 5 -17.09 10.95 12.18
CA LEU A 5 -16.27 10.05 11.37
C LEU A 5 -17.09 8.91 10.77
N LYS A 6 -18.02 8.33 11.55
CA LYS A 6 -18.97 7.32 11.06
C LYS A 6 -19.83 7.82 9.89
N GLY A 7 -20.16 9.12 9.87
CA GLY A 7 -20.92 9.77 8.81
C GLY A 7 -20.10 10.02 7.53
N CYS A 8 -18.77 10.03 7.63
CA CYS A 8 -17.87 10.18 6.49
C CYS A 8 -17.50 8.83 5.83
N ILE A 9 -17.88 7.70 6.44
CA ILE A 9 -17.54 6.35 5.96
C ILE A 9 -18.73 5.77 5.20
N LYS A 10 -18.47 5.18 4.02
CA LYS A 10 -19.49 4.48 3.24
C LYS A 10 -20.18 3.41 4.12
N PRO A 11 -21.53 3.31 4.13
CA PRO A 11 -22.26 2.42 5.04
C PRO A 11 -21.79 0.97 5.01
N LYS A 12 -21.47 0.44 3.82
CA LYS A 12 -20.96 -0.92 3.62
C LYS A 12 -19.61 -1.16 4.31
N ALA A 13 -18.70 -0.19 4.23
CA ALA A 13 -17.39 -0.28 4.88
C ALA A 13 -17.52 -0.19 6.40
N LEU A 14 -18.44 0.64 6.90
CA LEU A 14 -18.73 0.74 8.33
C LEU A 14 -19.33 -0.57 8.89
N THR A 15 -20.19 -1.25 8.14
CA THR A 15 -20.70 -2.59 8.51
C THR A 15 -19.58 -3.62 8.56
N THR A 16 -18.64 -3.61 7.61
CA THR A 16 -17.48 -4.53 7.65
C THR A 16 -16.59 -4.28 8.88
N ILE A 17 -16.34 -3.01 9.23
CA ILE A 17 -15.58 -2.66 10.45
C ILE A 17 -16.33 -3.16 11.69
N ALA A 18 -17.65 -3.02 11.71
CA ALA A 18 -18.50 -3.44 12.81
C ALA A 18 -18.44 -4.94 13.07
N ASP A 19 -18.71 -5.72 12.03
CA ASP A 19 -18.96 -7.15 12.16
C ASP A 19 -17.65 -7.95 12.27
N PHE A 20 -16.61 -7.52 11.55
CA PHE A 20 -15.39 -8.31 11.39
C PHE A 20 -14.17 -7.75 12.11
N VAL A 21 -14.16 -6.46 12.48
CA VAL A 21 -12.99 -5.84 13.11
C VAL A 21 -13.24 -5.55 14.59
N LEU A 22 -14.39 -4.96 14.91
CA LEU A 22 -14.75 -4.58 16.27
C LEU A 22 -15.63 -5.61 16.97
N ILE A 23 -16.32 -6.47 16.21
CA ILE A 23 -17.22 -7.53 16.71
C ILE A 23 -18.28 -6.92 17.66
N LYS A 24 -18.91 -5.83 17.21
CA LYS A 24 -19.94 -5.11 17.97
C LYS A 24 -20.97 -4.49 17.02
N LEU A 25 -22.18 -4.23 17.50
CA LEU A 25 -23.22 -3.60 16.69
C LEU A 25 -22.81 -2.20 16.22
N LYS A 26 -23.27 -1.80 15.03
CA LYS A 26 -22.99 -0.47 14.45
C LYS A 26 -23.43 0.69 15.34
N SER A 27 -24.52 0.51 16.09
CA SER A 27 -25.04 1.50 17.04
C SER A 27 -24.18 1.67 18.29
N GLU A 28 -23.35 0.68 18.61
CA GLU A 28 -22.56 0.63 19.85
C GLU A 28 -21.13 1.14 19.67
N GLN A 29 -20.73 1.46 18.43
CA GLN A 29 -19.37 1.91 18.13
C GLN A 29 -19.23 3.41 18.26
N THR A 30 -18.13 3.84 18.87
CA THR A 30 -17.73 5.24 18.91
C THR A 30 -16.89 5.63 17.69
N ASP A 31 -16.87 6.91 17.33
CA ASP A 31 -15.97 7.42 16.27
C ASP A 31 -14.50 7.13 16.60
N VAL A 32 -14.14 7.11 17.89
CA VAL A 32 -12.77 6.82 18.38
C VAL A 32 -12.38 5.36 18.12
N GLU A 33 -13.27 4.40 18.39
CA GLU A 33 -12.99 2.98 18.13
C GLU A 33 -12.87 2.68 16.64
N VAL A 34 -13.72 3.31 15.81
CA VAL A 34 -13.65 3.21 14.34
C VAL A 34 -12.34 3.80 13.83
N LEU A 35 -11.94 4.97 14.32
CA LEU A 35 -10.67 5.59 13.96
C LEU A 35 -9.48 4.70 14.37
N PHE A 36 -9.49 4.16 15.58
CA PHE A 36 -8.44 3.29 16.08
C PHE A 36 -8.33 1.99 15.27
N ALA A 37 -9.45 1.40 14.86
CA ALA A 37 -9.48 0.22 14.00
C ALA A 37 -8.87 0.51 12.62
N ILE A 38 -9.24 1.65 12.02
CA ILE A 38 -8.68 2.12 10.75
C ILE A 38 -7.18 2.37 10.90
N GLU A 39 -6.75 3.11 11.93
CA GLU A 39 -5.35 3.39 12.17
C GLU A 39 -4.52 2.13 12.43
N LYS A 40 -5.03 1.18 13.23
CA LYS A 40 -4.36 -0.09 13.51
C LYS A 40 -4.21 -0.91 12.23
N ARG A 41 -5.24 -0.96 11.39
CA ARG A 41 -5.18 -1.64 10.09
C ARG A 41 -4.19 -0.95 9.15
N CYS A 42 -4.24 0.37 9.04
CA CYS A 42 -3.33 1.17 8.22
C CYS A 42 -1.88 1.09 8.71
N ARG A 43 -1.63 1.05 10.02
CA ARG A 43 -0.28 0.84 10.60
C ARG A 43 0.23 -0.56 10.35
N THR A 44 -0.62 -1.58 10.44
CA THR A 44 -0.24 -2.97 10.14
C THR A 44 0.09 -3.12 8.66
N VAL A 45 -0.73 -2.55 7.78
CA VAL A 45 -0.46 -2.51 6.34
C VAL A 45 0.83 -1.74 6.06
N LYS A 46 1.03 -0.52 6.61
CA LYS A 46 2.28 0.24 6.39
C LYS A 46 3.54 -0.43 6.97
N LYS A 47 3.45 -1.11 8.12
CA LYS A 47 4.60 -1.78 8.76
C LYS A 47 4.95 -3.14 8.17
N VAL A 48 4.00 -3.88 7.62
CA VAL A 48 4.27 -5.14 6.91
C VAL A 48 4.79 -4.80 5.50
N PHE A 49 4.16 -3.82 4.85
CA PHE A 49 4.42 -3.51 3.44
C PHE A 49 5.78 -2.83 3.17
N VAL A 50 6.34 -2.00 4.05
CA VAL A 50 7.61 -1.29 3.76
C VAL A 50 8.88 -2.13 4.02
N PRO A 51 9.04 -2.79 5.18
CA PRO A 51 10.22 -3.63 5.46
C PRO A 51 10.28 -4.86 4.56
N GLU A 52 9.14 -5.51 4.29
CA GLU A 52 9.11 -6.69 3.41
C GLU A 52 9.44 -6.32 1.97
N LEU A 53 8.99 -5.17 1.47
CA LEU A 53 9.41 -4.70 0.15
C LEU A 53 10.89 -4.36 0.09
N LYS A 54 11.44 -3.73 1.15
CA LYS A 54 12.88 -3.45 1.21
C LYS A 54 13.71 -4.74 1.16
N VAL A 55 13.28 -5.78 1.86
CA VAL A 55 13.92 -7.11 1.82
C VAL A 55 13.71 -7.80 0.47
N LEU A 56 12.50 -7.74 -0.10
CA LEU A 56 12.15 -8.33 -1.38
C LEU A 56 12.99 -7.74 -2.51
N PHE A 57 13.01 -6.42 -2.64
CA PHE A 57 13.80 -5.74 -3.66
C PHE A 57 15.30 -5.87 -3.36
N GLY A 58 15.75 -5.74 -2.11
CA GLY A 58 17.18 -5.89 -1.78
C GLY A 58 17.75 -7.28 -2.08
N SER A 59 16.93 -8.33 -1.93
CA SER A 59 17.35 -9.71 -2.23
C SER A 59 17.19 -10.08 -3.70
N ARG A 60 16.19 -9.55 -4.41
CA ARG A 60 15.85 -10.00 -5.78
C ARG A 60 16.23 -9.02 -6.88
N LEU A 61 16.35 -7.73 -6.57
CA LEU A 61 16.63 -6.69 -7.54
C LEU A 61 18.08 -6.21 -7.43
N GLN A 62 18.98 -7.01 -8.02
CA GLN A 62 20.41 -6.70 -8.12
C GLN A 62 20.79 -6.63 -9.60
N ILE A 63 21.72 -5.72 -9.91
CA ILE A 63 22.31 -5.62 -11.26
C ILE A 63 23.19 -6.85 -11.47
N ASP A 64 22.96 -7.55 -12.57
CA ASP A 64 23.81 -8.65 -12.98
C ASP A 64 25.06 -8.10 -13.68
N MET A 65 26.20 -8.15 -12.99
CA MET A 65 27.47 -7.64 -13.52
C MET A 65 28.11 -8.59 -14.55
N ALA A 66 27.56 -9.78 -14.77
CA ALA A 66 28.05 -10.71 -15.78
C ALA A 66 27.58 -10.35 -17.21
N ILE A 67 26.58 -9.47 -17.36
CA ILE A 67 26.17 -8.95 -18.67
C ILE A 67 27.15 -7.84 -19.08
N ASP A 68 27.81 -7.97 -20.22
CA ASP A 68 28.91 -7.08 -20.63
C ASP A 68 28.46 -5.64 -20.94
N TYR A 69 27.37 -5.49 -21.70
CA TYR A 69 26.87 -4.20 -22.15
C TYR A 69 26.09 -3.49 -21.04
N TYR A 70 26.43 -2.23 -20.76
CA TYR A 70 25.82 -1.49 -19.66
C TYR A 70 24.34 -1.21 -19.91
N GLU A 71 23.95 -0.96 -21.17
CA GLU A 71 22.56 -0.76 -21.57
C GLU A 71 21.74 -2.03 -21.36
N ALA A 72 22.29 -3.19 -21.73
CA ALA A 72 21.64 -4.48 -21.54
C ALA A 72 21.49 -4.83 -20.05
N ARG A 73 22.48 -4.50 -19.21
CA ARG A 73 22.39 -4.64 -17.74
C ARG A 73 21.24 -3.83 -17.16
N VAL A 74 21.18 -2.55 -17.53
CA VAL A 74 20.16 -1.63 -17.03
C VAL A 74 18.78 -2.08 -17.50
N PHE A 75 18.63 -2.46 -18.77
CA PHE A 75 17.38 -2.98 -19.30
C PHE A 75 16.92 -4.25 -18.58
N ALA A 76 17.82 -5.22 -18.38
CA ALA A 76 17.51 -6.46 -17.65
C ALA A 76 17.09 -6.18 -16.19
N TYR A 77 17.73 -5.22 -15.53
CA TYR A 77 17.36 -4.76 -14.19
C TYR A 77 15.93 -4.18 -14.15
N PHE A 78 15.56 -3.34 -15.12
CA PHE A 78 14.20 -2.80 -15.24
C PHE A 78 13.15 -3.88 -15.52
N CYS A 79 13.44 -4.83 -16.41
CA CYS A 79 12.54 -5.97 -16.63
C CYS A 79 12.36 -6.80 -15.34
N LYS A 80 13.42 -7.00 -14.56
CA LYS A 80 13.36 -7.71 -13.28
C LYS A 80 12.52 -6.97 -12.24
N PHE A 81 12.62 -5.64 -12.21
CA PHE A 81 11.77 -4.79 -11.37
C PHE A 81 10.30 -4.97 -11.74
N ASN A 82 9.94 -4.81 -13.02
CA ASN A 82 8.55 -4.96 -13.49
C ASN A 82 7.99 -6.35 -13.16
N ASN A 83 8.78 -7.41 -13.37
CA ASN A 83 8.36 -8.77 -12.99
C ASN A 83 8.11 -8.93 -11.48
N ILE A 84 8.92 -8.32 -10.61
CA ILE A 84 8.70 -8.35 -9.15
C ILE A 84 7.42 -7.59 -8.80
N VAL A 85 7.23 -6.40 -9.36
CA VAL A 85 6.03 -5.57 -9.17
C VAL A 85 4.78 -6.34 -9.58
N GLU A 86 4.81 -6.99 -10.75
CA GLU A 86 3.67 -7.72 -11.28
C GLU A 86 3.35 -8.99 -10.48
N SER A 87 4.37 -9.80 -10.19
CA SER A 87 4.19 -11.06 -9.46
C SER A 87 3.73 -10.89 -8.01
N HIS A 88 3.93 -9.71 -7.41
CA HIS A 88 3.54 -9.42 -6.03
C HIS A 88 2.34 -8.46 -5.93
N GLY A 89 1.69 -8.12 -7.05
CA GLY A 89 0.49 -7.28 -7.04
C GLY A 89 0.74 -5.84 -6.58
N LEU A 90 1.96 -5.32 -6.79
CA LEU A 90 2.40 -4.02 -6.27
C LEU A 90 2.03 -2.85 -7.19
N GLN A 91 1.43 -3.12 -8.35
CA GLN A 91 1.07 -2.09 -9.35
C GLN A 91 0.25 -0.97 -8.70
N GLY A 92 -0.84 -1.30 -8.00
CA GLY A 92 -1.72 -0.31 -7.37
C GLY A 92 -1.12 0.42 -6.16
N VAL A 93 0.09 0.05 -5.71
CA VAL A 93 0.81 0.78 -4.66
C VAL A 93 1.91 1.69 -5.23
N LEU A 94 2.50 1.30 -6.35
CA LEU A 94 3.54 2.08 -7.04
C LEU A 94 2.97 3.07 -8.07
N GLU A 95 1.76 2.84 -8.60
CA GLU A 95 1.02 3.77 -9.48
C GLU A 95 0.54 5.06 -8.78
N ARG A 96 1.00 5.34 -7.56
CA ARG A 96 0.51 6.47 -6.76
C ARG A 96 1.25 7.80 -7.02
N VAL A 97 1.88 7.95 -8.19
CA VAL A 97 2.32 9.25 -8.71
C VAL A 97 1.30 9.67 -9.75
N THR A 98 0.34 10.50 -9.34
CA THR A 98 -0.55 11.19 -10.26
C THR A 98 0.12 12.49 -10.71
N GLU A 99 -0.27 13.05 -11.86
CA GLU A 99 0.22 14.36 -12.38
C GLU A 99 0.05 15.54 -11.39
N THR A 100 -0.62 15.31 -10.27
CA THR A 100 -0.79 16.25 -9.15
C THR A 100 0.26 16.12 -8.05
N ASP A 101 1.23 15.20 -8.20
CA ASP A 101 2.35 15.06 -7.27
C ASP A 101 3.36 16.21 -7.50
N PRO A 102 3.63 17.06 -6.48
CA PRO A 102 4.50 18.22 -6.63
C PRO A 102 5.95 17.90 -7.04
N ASP A 103 6.37 16.63 -6.94
CA ASP A 103 7.72 16.17 -7.33
C ASP A 103 7.75 15.46 -8.71
N TYR A 104 6.67 15.55 -9.52
CA TYR A 104 6.63 15.00 -10.88
C TYR A 104 7.41 15.91 -11.86
N GLU A 105 8.56 15.43 -12.37
CA GLU A 105 9.27 16.03 -13.51
C GLU A 105 9.07 15.17 -14.79
N PRO A 106 8.67 15.77 -15.92
CA PRO A 106 8.38 15.07 -17.18
C PRO A 106 9.62 14.59 -17.95
#